data_AF-A0A2N5KPG4-F1
#
_entry.id   AF-A0A2N5KPG4-F1
#
_cell.length_a   1.000
_cell.length_b   1.000
_cell.length_c   1.000
_cell.angle_alpha   90.00
_cell.angle_beta   90.00
_cell.angle_gamma   90.00
#
_symmetry.space_group_name_H-M   'P 1'
#
loop_
_entity.id
_entity.type
_entity.pdbx_description
1 polymer ?
#
loop_
_entity_poly.entity_id
_entity_poly.type
_entity_poly.pdbx_seq_one_letter_code
_entity_poly.pdbx_strand_id
1 'polypeptide(L)' 'MEKRLERIPLRGIPLWSWLTAVLFLAALFLLLSASGELLAPLLGQAAMATDYVHELAHDGRHLLAVPCH' A
#
# COMPACT_ATOMS: atom_id res chain seq x y z
N MET A 1 14.80 19.07 28.35
CA MET A 1 13.33 19.07 28.15
C MET A 1 12.93 17.66 27.71
N GLU A 2 12.66 16.77 28.66
CA GLU A 2 12.24 15.40 28.36
C GLU A 2 10.82 15.41 27.78
N LYS A 3 10.65 14.96 26.53
CA LYS A 3 9.33 14.71 25.96
C LYS A 3 8.80 13.41 26.56
N ARG A 4 7.89 13.54 27.53
CA ARG A 4 7.11 12.41 28.04
C ARG A 4 6.20 11.91 26.91
N LEU A 5 6.45 10.71 26.39
CA LEU A 5 5.57 10.08 25.42
C LEU A 5 4.29 9.66 26.14
N GLU A 6 3.22 10.45 25.99
CA GLU A 6 1.90 10.09 26.50
C GLU A 6 1.40 8.84 25.77
N ARG A 7 0.90 7.85 26.53
CA ARG A 7 0.35 6.63 25.94
C ARG A 7 -1.02 6.94 25.37
N ILE A 8 -1.19 6.74 24.07
CA ILE A 8 -2.52 6.83 23.43
C ILE A 8 -3.31 5.57 23.80
N PRO A 9 -4.45 5.69 24.49
CA PRO A 9 -5.27 4.53 24.82
C PRO A 9 -5.90 3.97 23.54
N LEU A 10 -5.65 2.69 23.23
CA LEU A 10 -6.17 2.02 22.01
C LEU A 10 -7.71 2.10 21.90
N ARG A 11 -8.42 2.11 23.03
CA ARG A 11 -9.88 2.26 23.10
C ARG A 11 -10.38 3.66 22.70
N GLY A 12 -9.52 4.67 22.73
CA GLY A 12 -9.86 6.04 22.33
C GLY A 12 -9.70 6.30 20.83
N ILE A 13 -9.18 5.32 20.07
CA ILE A 13 -8.96 5.48 18.64
C ILE A 13 -10.28 5.22 17.89
N PRO A 14 -10.79 6.19 17.10
CA PRO A 14 -11.99 5.99 16.31
C PRO A 14 -11.83 4.81 15.33
N LEU A 15 -12.92 4.08 15.09
CA LEU A 15 -12.91 2.93 14.16
C LEU A 15 -12.43 3.31 12.76
N TRP A 16 -12.81 4.50 12.29
CA TRP A 16 -12.40 4.98 10.97
C TRP A 16 -10.88 5.20 10.86
N SER A 17 -10.19 5.51 11.95
CA SER A 17 -8.72 5.66 11.93
C SER A 17 -8.03 4.34 11.63
N TRP A 18 -8.57 3.24 12.15
CA TRP A 18 -8.09 1.89 11.80
C TRP A 18 -8.37 1.55 10.35
N LEU A 19 -9.57 1.88 9.85
CA LEU A 19 -9.91 1.69 8.44
C LEU A 19 -8.96 2.49 7.53
N THR A 20 -8.71 3.76 7.85
CA THR A 20 -7.76 4.59 7.12
C THR A 20 -6.34 4.02 7.14
N ALA A 21 -5.88 3.52 8.29
CA ALA A 21 -4.57 2.88 8.40
C ALA A 21 -4.47 1.62 7.52
N VAL A 22 -5.51 0.78 7.52
CA VAL A 22 -5.57 -0.41 6.66
C VAL A 22 -5.57 -0.03 5.18
N LEU A 23 -6.37 0.96 4.79
CA LEU A 23 -6.41 1.44 3.41
C LEU A 23 -5.07 2.03 2.96
N PHE A 24 -4.41 2.78 3.82
CA PHE A 24 -3.09 3.33 3.54
C PHE A 24 -2.04 2.23 3.35
N LEU A 25 -2.03 1.22 4.22
CA LEU A 25 -1.14 0.08 4.09
C LEU A 25 -1.43 -0.74 2.82
N ALA A 26 -2.70 -0.90 2.45
CA ALA A 26 -3.08 -1.56 1.20
C ALA A 26 -2.61 -0.75 -0.02
N ALA A 27 -2.75 0.58 0.00
CA ALA A 27 -2.25 1.45 -1.07
C ALA A 27 -0.73 1.35 -1.19
N LEU A 28 0.01 1.40 -0.07
CA LEU A 28 1.46 1.17 -0.09
C LEU A 28 1.82 -0.20 -0.63
N PHE A 29 1.12 -1.26 -0.19
CA PHE A 29 1.34 -2.61 -0.69
C PHE A 29 1.15 -2.69 -2.20
N LEU A 30 0.10 -2.07 -2.74
CA LEU A 30 -0.15 -2.03 -4.19
C LEU A 30 0.91 -1.23 -4.93
N LEU A 31 1.30 -0.05 -4.44
CA LEU A 31 2.36 0.77 -5.06
C LEU A 31 3.73 0.09 -5.01
N LEU A 32 4.02 -0.64 -3.95
CA LEU A 32 5.33 -1.29 -3.74
C LEU A 32 5.41 -2.67 -4.40
N SER A 33 4.28 -3.27 -4.78
CA SER A 33 4.23 -4.60 -5.40
C SER A 33 4.10 -4.49 -6.92
N ALA A 34 4.83 -5.30 -7.67
CA ALA A 34 4.65 -5.43 -9.12
C ALA A 34 3.29 -6.11 -9.38
N SER A 35 2.28 -5.32 -9.75
CA SER A 35 0.88 -5.57 -9.38
C SER A 35 0.03 -6.35 -10.38
N GLY A 36 0.52 -6.63 -11.59
CA GLY A 36 -0.22 -7.43 -12.58
C GLY A 36 -0.54 -8.84 -12.07
N GLU A 37 0.45 -9.53 -11.50
CA GLU A 37 0.28 -10.90 -10.99
C GLU A 37 -0.63 -10.98 -9.74
N LEU A 38 -0.66 -9.93 -8.92
CA LEU A 38 -1.51 -9.87 -7.73
C LEU A 38 -3.00 -9.94 -8.06
N LEU A 39 -3.40 -9.45 -9.24
CA LEU A 39 -4.78 -9.43 -9.70
C LEU A 39 -5.15 -10.64 -10.56
N ALA A 40 -4.19 -11.47 -10.96
CA ALA A 40 -4.41 -12.64 -11.79
C ALA A 40 -5.43 -13.64 -11.19
N PRO A 41 -5.48 -13.91 -9.86
CA PRO A 41 -6.50 -14.80 -9.29
C PRO A 41 -7.94 -14.29 -9.42
N LEU A 42 -8.13 -12.98 -9.57
CA LEU A 42 -9.45 -12.35 -9.66
C LEU A 42 -9.85 -12.02 -11.11
N LEU A 43 -8.90 -11.56 -11.92
CA LEU A 43 -9.14 -11.01 -13.26
C LEU A 43 -8.61 -11.91 -14.40
N GLY A 44 -7.88 -12.99 -14.07
CA GLY A 44 -7.33 -13.92 -15.06
C GLY A 44 -6.37 -13.23 -16.04
N GLN A 45 -6.41 -13.64 -17.32
CA GLN A 45 -5.55 -13.08 -18.38
C GLN A 45 -5.76 -11.56 -18.61
N ALA A 46 -6.89 -11.00 -18.18
CA ALA A 46 -7.13 -9.56 -18.25
C ALA A 46 -6.18 -8.77 -17.31
N ALA A 47 -5.67 -9.39 -16.24
CA ALA A 47 -4.66 -8.78 -15.37
C ALA A 47 -3.33 -8.52 -16.09
N MET A 48 -3.05 -9.29 -17.15
CA MET A 48 -1.81 -9.22 -17.94
C MET A 48 -2.00 -8.48 -19.27
N ALA A 49 -3.25 -8.26 -19.70
CA ALA A 49 -3.57 -7.66 -21.00
C ALA A 49 -3.15 -6.18 -21.09
N THR A 50 -3.02 -5.53 -19.93
CA THR A 50 -2.57 -4.15 -19.80
C THR A 50 -1.91 -4.01 -18.44
N ASP A 51 -0.60 -4.25 -18.36
CA ASP A 51 0.15 -4.18 -17.11
C ASP A 51 0.37 -2.72 -16.65
N TYR A 52 -0.56 -1.81 -16.96
CA TYR A 52 -0.52 -0.41 -16.55
C TYR A 52 -0.48 -0.26 -15.03
N VAL A 53 -1.05 -1.22 -14.30
CA VAL A 53 -0.96 -1.24 -12.84
C VAL A 53 0.49 -1.53 -12.43
N HIS A 54 1.17 -2.48 -13.08
CA HIS A 54 2.59 -2.75 -12.84
C HIS A 54 3.45 -1.53 -13.19
N GLU A 55 3.22 -0.88 -14.33
CA GLU A 55 3.97 0.32 -14.70
C GLU A 55 3.74 1.46 -13.70
N LEU A 56 2.49 1.69 -13.27
CA LEU A 56 2.17 2.68 -12.23
C LEU A 56 2.83 2.35 -10.88
N ALA A 57 2.82 1.08 -10.48
CA ALA A 57 3.47 0.62 -9.25
C ALA A 57 5.00 0.71 -9.36
N HIS A 58 5.55 0.36 -10.51
CA HIS A 58 6.97 0.49 -10.83
C HIS A 58 7.42 1.96 -10.73
N ASP A 59 6.68 2.90 -11.33
CA ASP A 59 6.92 4.34 -11.19
C ASP A 59 6.80 4.83 -9.74
N GLY A 60 5.81 4.31 -9.00
CA GLY A 60 5.66 4.58 -7.57
C GLY A 60 6.88 4.13 -6.74
N ARG A 61 7.47 2.98 -7.07
CA ARG A 61 8.70 2.49 -6.43
C ARG A 61 9.89 3.39 -6.74
N HIS A 62 10.02 3.85 -7.99
CA HIS A 62 11.03 4.84 -8.36
C HIS A 62 10.88 6.13 -7.56
N LEU A 63 9.64 6.65 -7.44
CA LEU A 63 9.35 7.85 -6.65
C LEU A 63 9.70 7.69 -5.17
N LEU A 64 9.46 6.50 -4.60
CA LEU A 64 9.71 6.18 -3.20
C LEU A 64 11.13 5.66 -2.94
N ALA A 65 12.03 5.70 -3.93
CA ALA A 65 13.40 5.19 -3.86
C ALA A 65 13.49 3.72 -3.40
N VAL A 66 12.49 2.92 -3.77
CA VAL A 66 12.43 1.49 -3.45
C VAL A 66 13.18 0.73 -4.54
N PRO A 67 14.13 -0.15 -4.18
CA PRO A 67 14.89 -0.92 -5.18
C PRO A 67 13.95 -1.73 -6.08
N CYS A 68 14.17 -1.66 -7.38
CA CYS A 68 13.59 -2.55 -8.39
C CYS A 68 14.73 -3.16 -9.23
N HIS A 69 14.45 -4.28 -9.90
CA HIS A 69 15.44 -5.13 -10.59
C HIS A 69 16.26 -4.38 -11.65
#